data_AF-A0A5D6WPF7-F1
#
_entry.id   AF-A0A5D6WPF7-F1
#
_cell.length_a   1.000
_cell.length_b   1.000
_cell.length_c   1.000
_cell.angle_alpha   90.00
_cell.angle_beta   90.00
_cell.angle_gamma   90.00
#
_symmetry.space_group_name_H-M   'P 1'
#
loop_
_entity.id
_entity.type
_entity.pdbx_description
1 polymer ?
#
loop_
_entity_poly.entity_id
_entity_poly.type
_entity_poly.pdbx_seq_one_letter_code
_entity_poly.pdbx_strand_id
1 'polypeptide(L)' 'MVLCGLGSIPFVVASYFISACRLHDLDKTGWLSLIFLIPYANVPWGIYLLFAKGTEGPNQYGPDPLQQLNNR' A
#
# COMPACT_ATOMS: atom_id res chain seq x y z
N MET A 1 -5.04 -13.17 -26.45
CA MET A 1 -4.42 -13.70 -25.21
C MET A 1 -3.06 -13.06 -24.92
N VAL A 2 -2.07 -13.08 -25.82
CA VAL A 2 -0.72 -12.51 -25.54
C VAL A 2 -0.71 -10.98 -25.37
N LEU A 3 -1.43 -10.23 -26.22
CA LEU A 3 -1.55 -8.77 -26.11
C LEU A 3 -2.25 -8.32 -24.82
N CYS A 4 -3.25 -9.08 -24.35
CA CYS A 4 -3.93 -8.83 -23.08
C CYS A 4 -3.01 -9.08 -21.88
N GLY A 5 -2.16 -10.11 -21.97
CA GLY A 5 -1.16 -10.42 -20.94
C GLY A 5 -0.12 -9.30 -20.79
N LEU A 6 0.46 -8.83 -21.89
CA LEU A 6 1.44 -7.73 -21.87
C LEU A 6 0.83 -6.40 -21.41
N GLY A 7 -0.42 -6.10 -21.79
CA GLY A 7 -1.15 -4.92 -21.33
C GLY A 7 -1.41 -4.88 -19.82
N SER A 8 -1.42 -6.04 -19.16
CA SER A 8 -1.68 -6.12 -17.70
C SER A 8 -0.46 -5.78 -16.85
N ILE A 9 0.76 -5.86 -17.40
CA ILE A 9 2.02 -5.58 -16.70
C ILE A 9 2.03 -4.19 -16.03
N PRO A 10 1.77 -3.07 -16.73
CA PRO A 10 1.75 -1.75 -16.09
C PRO A 10 0.69 -1.67 -14.99
N PHE A 11 -0.43 -2.37 -15.13
CA PHE A 11 -1.49 -2.38 -14.13
C PHE A 11 -1.07 -3.11 -12.84
N VAL A 12 -0.39 -4.26 -12.98
CA VAL A 12 0.17 -5.02 -11.85
C VAL A 12 1.24 -4.20 -11.13
N VAL A 13 2.14 -3.57 -11.89
CA VAL A 13 3.20 -2.72 -11.33
C VAL A 13 2.61 -1.52 -10.59
N ALA A 14 1.64 -0.81 -11.19
CA ALA A 14 0.96 0.30 -10.54
C ALA A 14 0.25 -0.14 -9.24
N SER A 15 -0.44 -1.29 -9.27
CA SER A 15 -1.12 -1.85 -8.10
C SER A 15 -0.13 -2.17 -6.95
N TYR A 16 1.05 -2.66 -7.28
CA TYR A 16 2.12 -2.91 -6.32
C TYR A 16 2.61 -1.61 -5.66
N PHE A 17 2.90 -0.58 -6.45
CA PHE A 17 3.36 0.71 -5.92
C PHE A 17 2.31 1.37 -5.02
N ILE A 18 1.04 1.38 -5.42
CA ILE A 18 -0.05 1.94 -4.61
C ILE A 18 -0.18 1.18 -3.28
N SER A 19 -0.09 -0.16 -3.32
CA SER A 19 -0.15 -0.99 -2.11
C SER A 19 1.03 -0.73 -1.17
N ALA A 20 2.23 -0.53 -1.72
CA ALA A 20 3.42 -0.18 -0.94
C ALA A 20 3.29 1.21 -0.27
N CYS A 21 2.76 2.21 -0.98
CA CYS A 21 2.43 3.51 -0.38
C CYS A 21 1.43 3.37 0.76
N ARG A 22 0.37 2.57 0.57
CA ARG A 22 -0.62 2.32 1.62
C ARG A 22 -0.02 1.63 2.85
N LEU A 23 0.94 0.74 2.64
CA LEU A 23 1.66 0.10 3.75
C LEU A 23 2.55 1.08 4.51
N HIS A 24 3.16 2.05 3.82
CA HIS A 24 3.93 3.10 4.48
C HIS A 24 3.05 3.98 5.37
N ASP A 25 1.81 4.28 4.95
CA ASP A 25 0.83 4.98 5.81
C ASP A 25 0.51 4.21 7.10
N LEU A 26 0.63 2.87 7.07
CA LEU A 26 0.42 1.96 8.20
C LEU A 26 1.72 1.70 9.01
N ASP A 27 2.80 2.42 8.72
CA ASP A 27 4.13 2.21 9.29
C ASP A 27 4.64 0.76 9.11
N LYS A 28 4.33 0.15 7.96
CA LYS A 28 4.77 -1.19 7.56
C LYS A 28 5.66 -1.13 6.33
N THR A 29 6.49 -2.15 6.14
CA THR A 29 7.37 -2.26 4.98
C THR A 29 6.56 -2.52 3.70
N GLY A 30 6.90 -1.81 2.62
CA GLY A 30 6.27 -2.00 1.31
C GLY A 30 6.39 -3.43 0.77
N TRP A 31 7.38 -4.21 1.21
CA TRP A 31 7.56 -5.62 0.87
C TRP A 31 6.34 -6.50 1.20
N LEU A 32 5.51 -6.12 2.19
CA LEU A 32 4.28 -6.87 2.50
C LEU A 32 3.26 -6.82 1.36
N SER A 33 3.39 -5.91 0.38
CA SER A 33 2.56 -5.92 -0.82
C SER A 33 2.78 -7.15 -1.69
N LEU A 34 3.89 -7.88 -1.54
CA LEU A 34 4.11 -9.17 -2.21
C LEU A 34 3.08 -10.25 -1.81
N ILE A 35 2.35 -10.06 -0.70
CA ILE A 35 1.23 -10.94 -0.34
C ILE A 35 0.18 -10.96 -1.47
N PHE A 36 0.08 -9.90 -2.29
CA PHE A 36 -0.81 -9.86 -3.46
C PHE A 36 -0.44 -10.84 -4.60
N LEU A 37 0.73 -11.49 -4.53
CA LEU A 37 1.08 -12.59 -5.45
C LEU A 37 0.46 -13.93 -5.03
N ILE A 38 -0.10 -14.04 -3.82
CA ILE A 38 -0.62 -15.29 -3.26
C ILE A 38 -2.15 -15.33 -3.48
N PRO A 39 -2.67 -16.12 -4.44
CA PRO A 39 -4.06 -16.00 -4.91
C PRO A 39 -5.13 -16.00 -3.80
N TYR A 40 -4.93 -16.81 -2.77
CA TYR A 40 -5.87 -16.96 -1.66
C TYR A 40 -5.67 -15.93 -0.54
N ALA A 41 -4.48 -15.35 -0.38
CA ALA A 41 -4.22 -14.35 0.65
C ALA A 41 -4.60 -12.93 0.20
N ASN A 42 -4.73 -12.71 -1.11
CA ASN A 42 -5.03 -11.40 -1.71
C ASN A 42 -6.30 -10.76 -1.16
N VAL A 43 -7.37 -11.55 -0.99
CA VAL A 43 -8.68 -11.05 -0.57
C VAL A 43 -8.67 -10.56 0.89
N PRO A 44 -8.32 -11.40 1.89
CA PRO A 44 -8.27 -10.92 3.28
C PRO A 44 -7.23 -9.81 3.48
N TRP A 45 -6.11 -9.88 2.77
CA TRP A 45 -5.08 -8.83 2.82
C TRP A 45 -5.56 -7.51 2.23
N GLY A 46 -6.27 -7.54 1.09
CA GLY A 46 -6.87 -6.36 0.48
C GLY A 46 -7.92 -5.72 1.39
N ILE A 47 -8.77 -6.52 2.02
CA ILE A 47 -9.74 -6.03 3.01
C ILE A 47 -9.02 -5.34 4.17
N TYR A 48 -7.97 -5.97 4.72
CA TYR A 48 -7.16 -5.35 5.76
C TYR A 48 -6.60 -3.98 5.32
N LEU A 49 -5.98 -3.88 4.15
CA LEU A 49 -5.39 -2.62 3.68
C LEU A 49 -6.42 -1.51 3.42
N LEU A 50 -7.64 -1.87 3.04
CA LEU A 50 -8.73 -0.92 2.80
C LEU A 50 -9.29 -0.33 4.10
N PHE A 51 -9.45 -1.16 5.14
CA PHE A 51 -10.11 -0.74 6.39
C PHE A 51 -9.13 -0.45 7.54
N ALA A 52 -7.85 -0.84 7.41
CA ALA A 52 -6.86 -0.55 8.43
C ALA A 52 -6.66 0.96 8.58
N LYS A 53 -6.75 1.43 9.82
CA LYS A 53 -6.47 2.81 10.19
C LYS A 53 -4.96 3.08 10.04
N GLY A 54 -4.63 4.22 9.42
CA GLY A 54 -3.25 4.73 9.33
C GLY A 54 -2.61 4.94 10.71
N THR A 55 -1.29 4.97 10.75
CA THR A 55 -0.54 5.26 11.99
C THR A 55 -0.81 6.70 12.45
N GLU A 56 -1.10 6.89 13.74
CA GLU A 56 -1.28 8.22 14.33
C GLU A 56 0.07 8.80 14.74
N GLY A 57 0.35 10.06 14.34
CA GLY A 57 1.62 10.73 14.63
C GLY A 57 2.74 10.39 13.65
N PRO A 58 4.00 10.75 13.96
CA PRO A 58 5.13 10.54 13.05
C PRO A 58 5.39 9.05 12.84
N ASN A 59 5.64 8.65 11.60
CA ASN A 59 6.00 7.27 11.24
C ASN A 59 7.46 7.20 10.76
N GLN A 60 7.98 6.00 10.48
CA GLN A 60 9.35 5.82 10.00
C GLN A 60 9.62 6.46 8.62
N TYR A 61 8.55 6.85 7.91
CA TYR A 61 8.59 7.45 6.57
C TYR A 61 8.48 8.98 6.59
N GLY A 62 8.17 9.60 7.73
CA GLY A 62 8.13 11.05 7.88
C GLY A 62 7.22 11.55 9.01
N PRO A 63 7.29 12.86 9.32
CA PRO A 63 6.42 13.50 10.28
C PRO A 63 4.98 13.62 9.74
N ASP A 64 4.00 13.56 10.64
CA ASP A 64 2.59 13.77 10.29
C ASP A 64 2.36 15.22 9.82
N PRO A 65 1.87 15.44 8.58
CA PRO A 65 1.59 16.78 8.06
C PRO A 65 0.56 17.54 8.90
N LEU A 66 -0.38 16.86 9.56
CA LEU A 66 -1.37 17.50 10.44
C LEU A 66 -0.72 18.03 11.72
N GLN A 67 0.24 17.28 12.27
CA GLN A 67 0.97 17.71 13.46
C GLN A 67 1.86 18.92 13.16
N GLN A 68 2.39 19.04 11.94
CA GLN A 68 3.12 20.23 11.49
C GLN A 68 2.22 21.46 11.35
N LEU A 69 0.95 21.30 10.99
CA LEU A 69 0.00 22.41 10.85
C LEU A 69 -0.44 22.97 12.21
N ASN A 70 -0.63 22.11 13.21
CA ASN A 70 -1.05 22.54 14.56
C ASN A 70 0.04 23.31 15.33
N ASN A 71 1.31 23.18 14.92
CA ASN A 71 2.47 23.81 15.57
C ASN A 71 2.92 25.13 14.91
N ARG A 72 2.17 25.66 13.94
CA ARG A 72 2.43 26.97 13.29
C ARG A 72 1.44 28.01 13.79
#